data_AF-A0AAU6KYE2-F1
#
_entry.id   AF-A0AAU6KYE2-F1
#
_cell.length_a   1.000
_cell.length_b   1.000
_cell.length_c   1.000
_cell.angle_alpha   90.00
_cell.angle_beta   90.00
_cell.angle_gamma   90.00
#
_symmetry.space_group_name_H-M   'P 1'
#
loop_
_entity.id
_entity.type
_entity.pdbx_description
1 polymer ?
#
loop_
_entity_poly.entity_id
_entity_poly.type
_entity_poly.pdbx_seq_one_letter_code
_entity_poly.pdbx_strand_id
1 'polypeptide(L)'
;MRAPFPAGLRGADRADIDMVMLDADIAGCVSSWLNSGGSLDAARHRGLRNRIAHLDQILPLLNEADDPPYWQRLHRLAQLVSETGPQPTK
;
A
#
# COMPACT_ATOMS: atom_id res chain seq x y z
N MET A 1 -4.14 7.54 12.05
CA MET A 1 -3.94 6.30 12.83
C MET A 1 -2.63 5.69 12.39
N ARG A 2 -1.66 5.52 13.29
CA ARG A 2 -0.38 4.87 12.97
C ARG A 2 -0.43 3.46 13.57
N ALA A 3 -0.70 2.47 12.72
CA ALA A 3 -0.62 1.07 13.13
C ALA A 3 0.86 0.64 13.07
N PRO A 4 1.40 -0.05 14.08
CA PRO A 4 2.75 -0.58 14.02
C PRO A 4 2.84 -1.65 12.93
N PHE A 5 3.93 -1.66 12.18
CA PHE A 5 4.20 -2.72 11.21
C PHE A 5 4.34 -4.08 11.91
N PRO A 6 3.75 -5.17 11.38
CA PRO A 6 3.82 -6.50 12.00
C PRO A 6 5.27 -6.98 12.14
N ALA A 7 5.73 -7.21 13.37
CA ALA A 7 7.14 -7.47 13.65
C ALA A 7 7.67 -8.74 12.95
N GLY A 8 6.82 -9.77 12.79
CA GLY A 8 7.16 -11.04 12.14
C GLY A 8 7.41 -10.93 10.63
N LEU A 9 7.09 -9.78 10.01
CA LEU A 9 7.27 -9.56 8.58
C LEU A 9 8.49 -8.69 8.25
N ARG A 10 9.29 -8.32 9.26
CA ARG A 10 10.51 -7.53 9.03
C ARG A 10 11.57 -8.40 8.33
N GLY A 11 11.94 -8.00 7.11
CA GLY A 11 12.86 -8.77 6.26
C GLY A 11 12.25 -10.08 5.73
N ALA A 12 10.93 -10.20 5.75
CA ALA A 12 10.22 -11.33 5.17
C ALA A 12 9.67 -10.96 3.79
N ASP A 13 9.69 -11.94 2.89
CA ASP A 13 9.09 -11.85 1.58
C ASP A 13 7.87 -12.76 1.50
N ARG A 14 6.85 -12.35 0.73
CA ARG A 14 5.71 -13.20 0.35
C ARG A 14 5.47 -13.10 -1.14
N ALA A 15 5.46 -14.24 -1.82
CA ALA A 15 5.38 -14.29 -3.28
C ALA A 15 6.44 -13.38 -3.95
N ASP A 16 7.69 -13.46 -3.48
CA ASP A 16 8.82 -12.64 -3.93
C ASP A 16 8.64 -11.12 -3.75
N ILE A 17 7.71 -10.70 -2.88
CA ILE A 17 7.45 -9.30 -2.54
C ILE A 17 7.97 -9.00 -1.14
N ASP A 18 8.89 -8.04 -1.03
CA ASP A 18 9.37 -7.51 0.24
C ASP A 18 8.24 -6.76 0.95
N MET A 19 7.86 -7.29 2.13
CA MET A 19 6.74 -6.80 2.90
C MET A 19 7.00 -5.41 3.48
N VAL A 20 8.24 -5.11 3.88
CA VAL A 20 8.61 -3.79 4.41
C VAL A 20 8.54 -2.74 3.30
N MET A 21 9.07 -3.06 2.12
CA MET A 21 9.03 -2.17 0.96
C MET A 21 7.61 -1.95 0.47
N LEU A 22 6.76 -2.98 0.47
CA LEU A 22 5.36 -2.86 0.10
C LEU A 22 4.60 -1.89 1.02
N ASP A 23 4.75 -2.04 2.34
CA ASP A 23 4.14 -1.11 3.31
C ASP A 23 4.67 0.32 3.12
N ALA A 24 6.00 0.48 3.07
CA ALA A 24 6.63 1.79 2.93
C ALA A 24 6.21 2.52 1.65
N ASP A 25 6.12 1.81 0.52
CA ASP A 25 5.70 2.37 -0.76
C ASP A 25 4.25 2.87 -0.72
N ILE A 26 3.34 2.08 -0.14
CA ILE A 26 1.93 2.46 -0.01
C ILE A 26 1.80 3.63 0.97
N ALA A 27 2.46 3.56 2.13
CA ALA A 27 2.48 4.65 3.10
C ALA A 27 3.03 5.94 2.50
N GLY A 28 4.06 5.85 1.66
CA GLY A 28 4.61 6.99 0.91
C GLY A 28 3.62 7.60 -0.08
N CYS A 29 2.87 6.77 -0.80
CA CYS A 29 1.79 7.22 -1.69
C CYS A 29 0.65 7.89 -0.91
N VAL A 30 0.17 7.26 0.16
CA VAL A 30 -0.89 7.82 1.02
C VAL A 30 -0.44 9.15 1.64
N SER A 31 0.80 9.24 2.12
CA SER A 31 1.34 10.48 2.67
C SER A 31 1.45 11.57 1.59
N SER A 32 1.90 11.23 0.39
CA SER A 32 1.97 12.18 -0.73
C SER A 32 0.57 12.70 -1.12
N TRP A 33 -0.43 11.81 -1.15
CA TRP A 33 -1.82 12.15 -1.43
C TRP A 33 -2.39 13.11 -0.38
N LEU A 34 -2.19 12.81 0.91
CA LEU A 34 -2.60 13.70 2.02
C LEU A 34 -1.94 15.08 1.92
N ASN A 35 -0.64 15.11 1.62
CA ASN A 35 0.14 16.36 1.53
C ASN A 35 -0.17 17.17 0.26
N SER A 36 -0.75 16.55 -0.77
CA SER A 36 -1.06 17.17 -2.06
C SER A 36 -2.56 17.45 -2.23
N GLY A 37 -3.31 17.55 -1.13
CA GLY A 37 -4.73 17.90 -1.17
C GLY A 37 -5.62 16.84 -1.82
N GLY A 38 -5.24 15.57 -1.74
CA GLY A 38 -6.01 14.46 -2.30
C GLY A 38 -5.66 14.12 -3.75
N SER A 39 -4.46 14.47 -4.21
CA SER A 39 -3.99 14.19 -5.56
C SER A 39 -2.68 13.41 -5.55
N LEU A 40 -2.51 12.53 -6.54
CA LEU A 40 -1.24 11.89 -6.86
C LEU A 40 -0.86 12.19 -8.30
N ASP A 41 0.43 12.41 -8.53
CA ASP A 41 0.94 12.44 -9.89
C ASP A 41 0.80 11.07 -10.57
N ALA A 42 0.84 11.07 -11.91
CA ALA A 42 0.61 9.87 -12.71
C ALA A 42 1.62 8.73 -12.43
N ALA A 43 2.85 9.05 -12.01
CA ALA A 43 3.85 8.03 -11.71
C ALA A 43 3.54 7.34 -10.38
N ARG A 44 3.22 8.10 -9.34
CA ARG A 44 2.77 7.56 -8.04
C ARG A 44 1.45 6.80 -8.17
N HIS A 45 0.52 7.29 -8.99
CA HIS A 45 -0.75 6.61 -9.25
C HIS A 45 -0.56 5.25 -9.93
N ARG A 46 0.29 5.16 -10.98
CA ARG A 46 0.67 3.88 -11.60
C ARG A 46 1.38 2.97 -10.60
N GLY A 47 2.32 3.53 -9.83
CA GLY A 47 3.04 2.81 -8.80
C GLY A 47 2.10 2.16 -7.79
N LEU A 48 1.12 2.92 -7.27
CA LEU A 48 0.13 2.46 -6.30
C LEU A 48 -0.73 1.32 -6.85
N ARG A 49 -1.17 1.40 -8.12
CA ARG A 49 -1.92 0.32 -8.77
C ARG A 49 -1.13 -1.00 -8.83
N ASN A 50 0.17 -0.93 -9.08
CA ASN A 50 1.02 -2.14 -9.03
C ASN A 50 1.10 -2.71 -7.61
N ARG A 51 1.20 -1.84 -6.57
CA ARG A 51 1.21 -2.31 -5.17
C ARG A 51 -0.15 -2.89 -4.75
N ILE A 52 -1.26 -2.40 -5.28
CA ILE A 52 -2.58 -3.02 -5.08
C ILE A 52 -2.59 -4.44 -5.64
N ALA A 53 -2.07 -4.65 -6.85
CA ALA A 53 -1.96 -5.99 -7.42
C ALA A 53 -1.06 -6.93 -6.58
N HIS A 54 0.02 -6.41 -6.01
CA HIS A 54 0.85 -7.17 -5.06
C HIS A 54 0.07 -7.54 -3.79
N LEU A 55 -0.74 -6.62 -3.25
CA LEU A 55 -1.62 -6.90 -2.11
C LEU A 55 -2.64 -8.00 -2.42
N ASP A 56 -3.26 -7.96 -3.61
CA ASP A 56 -4.17 -9.01 -4.06
C ASP A 56 -3.49 -10.39 -4.14
N GLN A 57 -2.20 -10.43 -4.48
CA GLN A 57 -1.42 -11.67 -4.49
C GLN A 57 -1.06 -12.17 -3.10
N ILE A 58 -0.65 -11.28 -2.18
CA ILE A 58 -0.18 -11.70 -0.86
C ILE A 58 -1.32 -11.99 0.11
N LEU A 59 -2.46 -11.31 0.02
CA LEU A 59 -3.55 -11.42 0.99
C LEU A 59 -4.06 -12.86 1.19
N PRO A 60 -4.23 -13.68 0.14
CA PRO A 60 -4.59 -15.10 0.28
C PRO A 60 -3.50 -15.97 0.92
N LEU A 61 -2.25 -15.50 0.97
CA LEU A 61 -1.09 -16.24 1.47
C LEU A 61 -0.74 -15.92 2.93
N LEU A 62 -1.40 -14.91 3.51
CA LEU A 62 -1.15 -14.49 4.89
C LEU A 62 -1.81 -15.47 5.87
N ASN A 63 -1.07 -15.84 6.91
CA ASN A 63 -1.58 -16.57 8.06
C ASN A 63 -1.80 -15.62 9.25
N GLU A 64 -2.31 -16.14 10.37
CA GLU A 64 -2.60 -15.33 11.57
C GLU A 64 -1.38 -14.57 12.11
N ALA A 65 -0.17 -15.12 11.98
CA ALA A 65 1.06 -14.48 12.44
C ALA A 65 1.48 -13.28 11.56
N ASP A 66 0.90 -13.15 10.38
CA ASP A 66 1.20 -12.08 9.41
C ASP A 66 0.30 -10.86 9.57
N ASP A 67 -0.61 -10.88 10.55
CA ASP A 67 -1.63 -9.84 10.80
C ASP A 67 -2.43 -9.49 9.53
N PRO A 68 -3.25 -10.42 8.98
CA PRO A 68 -4.07 -10.15 7.80
C PRO A 68 -4.97 -8.89 7.93
N PRO A 69 -5.57 -8.56 9.10
CA PRO A 69 -6.30 -7.32 9.28
C PRO A 69 -5.50 -6.04 8.98
N TYR A 70 -4.21 -6.01 9.33
CA TYR A 70 -3.33 -4.90 8.99
C TYR A 70 -3.23 -4.70 7.47
N TRP A 71 -2.96 -5.77 6.73
CA TRP A 71 -2.81 -5.74 5.27
C TRP A 71 -4.10 -5.46 4.54
N GLN A 72 -5.24 -5.97 5.03
CA GLN A 72 -6.56 -5.65 4.48
C GLN A 72 -6.89 -4.16 4.62
N ARG A 73 -6.51 -3.56 5.75
CA ARG A 73 -6.71 -2.12 5.97
C ARG A 73 -5.83 -1.30 5.04
N LEU A 74 -4.57 -1.69 4.87
CA LEU A 74 -3.64 -1.06 3.94
C LEU A 74 -4.14 -1.16 2.50
N HIS A 75 -4.68 -2.32 2.12
CA HIS A 75 -5.30 -2.54 0.81
C HIS A 75 -6.48 -1.61 0.55
N ARG A 76 -7.40 -1.51 1.50
CA ARG A 76 -8.54 -0.58 1.38
C ARG A 76 -8.08 0.87 1.25
N LEU A 77 -7.07 1.29 2.00
CA LEU A 77 -6.50 2.64 1.89
C LEU A 77 -5.88 2.88 0.51
N ALA A 78 -5.11 1.91 0.00
CA ALA A 78 -4.51 2.00 -1.32
C ALA A 78 -5.57 2.13 -2.43
N GLN A 79 -6.65 1.35 -2.36
CA GLN A 79 -7.77 1.44 -3.30
C GLN A 79 -8.41 2.83 -3.30
N LEU A 80 -8.75 3.37 -2.12
CA LEU A 80 -9.34 4.71 -1.99
C LEU A 80 -8.45 5.81 -2.58
N VAL A 81 -7.13 5.72 -2.35
CA VAL A 81 -6.16 6.68 -2.91
C VAL A 81 -5.98 6.49 -4.41
N SER A 82 -6.14 5.28 -4.93
CA SER A 82 -6.07 5.01 -6.37
C SER A 82 -7.34 5.45 -7.12
N GLU A 83 -8.50 5.51 -6.47
CA GLU A 83 -9.75 5.95 -7.08
C GLU A 83 -9.83 7.48 -7.25
N THR A 84 -9.05 8.22 -6.47
CA THR A 84 -8.87 9.67 -6.68
C THR A 84 -7.97 9.87 -7.90
N GLY A 85 -8.60 10.09 -9.05
CA GLY A 85 -7.91 10.22 -10.34
C GLY A 85 -6.82 11.31 -10.35
N PRO A 86 -5.82 11.21 -11.23
CA PRO A 86 -4.74 12.18 -11.30
C PRO A 86 -5.31 13.56 -11.65
N GLN A 87 -4.97 14.59 -10.87
CA GLN A 87 -5.28 15.96 -11.29
C GLN A 87 -4.44 16.30 -12.53
N PRO A 88 -5.04 16.87 -13.58
CA PRO A 88 -4.25 17.45 -14.67
C PRO A 88 -3.40 18.58 -14.09
N THR A 89 -2.08 18.43 -14.21
CA THR A 89 -1.11 19.50 -13.95
C THR A 89 -1.47 20.70 -14.82
N LYS A 90 -1.78 21.84 -14.20
CA LYS A 90 -1.98 23.12 -14.87
C LYS A 90 -0.66 23.69 -15.37
#